data_AF-A0A5J9TVV0-F1
#
_entry.id   AF-A0A5J9TVV0-F1
#
_cell.length_a   1.000
_cell.length_b   1.000
_cell.length_c   1.000
_cell.angle_alpha   90.00
_cell.angle_beta   90.00
_cell.angle_gamma   90.00
#
_symmetry.space_group_name_H-M   'P 1'
#
loop_
_entity.id
_entity.type
_entity.pdbx_description
1 polymer ?
#
loop_
_entity_poly.entity_id
_entity_poly.type
_entity_poly.pdbx_seq_one_letter_code
_entity_poly.pdbx_strand_id
1 'polypeptide(L)'
;MPCSVQTLGRPNLLLPTEKARRARHFSLKAQHDRVDRRHVLLGLGGAAAGLATTTTNRGALAAPVQAPDLQSCETPDIPSSAADPSCCMTYRAGGAGIVDFQPPPATSPLRVRPAAHLVDKAYLAKYERAVALMKQLPDDDPRSFVQQARVHCSYCNGAYDQAGFPGLDIQVHNCWFFFPWHRLYTHFHERILGKLIGDDTFALPFWNWDAPGGMTLPAIYTNKSSPLYDERRNPAHQPPSLLDLDFSDTDPNMPRDEQIDQNLKFMYRQASTTGIHQIHEHAHVAD
;
A
#
# COMPACT_ATOMS: atom_id res chain seq x y z
N MET A 1 0.56 -13.10 0.85
CA MET A 1 2.01 -13.32 1.02
C MET A 1 2.61 -12.13 1.78
N PRO A 2 3.46 -12.34 2.80
CA PRO A 2 4.21 -11.23 3.42
C PRO A 2 5.13 -10.60 2.38
N CYS A 3 5.47 -9.30 2.50
CA CYS A 3 6.48 -8.74 1.61
C CYS A 3 7.74 -9.60 1.71
N SER A 4 8.20 -10.09 0.56
CA SER A 4 9.40 -10.90 0.46
C SER A 4 10.60 -9.95 0.55
N VAL A 5 10.83 -9.44 1.76
CA VAL A 5 12.03 -8.70 2.12
C VAL A 5 13.09 -9.75 2.37
N GLN A 6 14.24 -9.61 1.71
CA GLN A 6 15.39 -10.49 1.82
C GLN A 6 15.64 -10.97 3.25
N THR A 7 15.12 -12.14 3.61
CA THR A 7 15.59 -12.92 4.74
C THR A 7 16.41 -14.05 4.14
N LEU A 8 17.73 -13.97 4.29
CA LEU A 8 18.64 -15.08 4.06
C LEU A 8 18.06 -16.31 4.78
N GLY A 9 17.68 -17.33 4.01
CA GLY A 9 17.05 -18.54 4.54
C GLY A 9 17.93 -19.20 5.59
N ARG A 10 17.37 -19.41 6.79
CA ARG A 10 17.94 -20.36 7.76
C ARG A 10 17.48 -21.77 7.36
N PRO A 11 18.38 -22.73 7.11
CA PRO A 11 17.96 -24.12 6.98
C PRO A 11 17.51 -24.63 8.36
N ASN A 12 16.25 -25.08 8.43
CA ASN A 12 15.69 -25.82 9.55
C ASN A 12 16.45 -27.15 9.73
N LEU A 13 17.08 -27.31 10.89
CA LEU A 13 17.51 -28.62 11.40
C LEU A 13 16.95 -28.76 12.82
N LEU A 14 15.77 -29.36 12.90
CA LEU A 14 15.26 -29.98 14.13
C LEU A 14 15.73 -31.43 14.14
N LEU A 15 16.35 -31.86 15.24
CA LEU A 15 16.07 -33.10 16.00
C LEU A 15 17.01 -33.18 17.23
N PRO A 16 16.62 -33.90 18.30
CA PRO A 16 16.92 -33.55 19.69
C PRO A 16 18.04 -34.39 20.32
N THR A 17 18.61 -33.93 21.44
CA THR A 17 18.90 -34.73 22.66
C THR A 17 19.65 -33.93 23.74
N GLU A 18 19.39 -34.28 25.00
CA GLU A 18 19.90 -33.66 26.22
C GLU A 18 21.43 -33.80 26.46
N LYS A 19 21.96 -32.78 27.18
CA LYS A 19 23.14 -32.77 28.08
C LYS A 19 24.52 -33.14 27.51
N ALA A 20 25.40 -32.14 27.42
CA ALA A 20 26.58 -31.98 28.28
C ALA A 20 27.54 -30.87 27.78
N ARG A 21 28.12 -30.15 28.74
CA ARG A 21 28.98 -28.96 28.59
C ARG A 21 30.34 -29.31 27.93
N ARG A 22 30.68 -28.67 26.81
CA ARG A 22 32.09 -28.39 26.42
C ARG A 22 32.16 -27.20 25.46
N ALA A 23 32.85 -26.15 25.87
CA ALA A 23 33.15 -25.00 25.02
C ALA A 23 33.98 -25.47 23.81
N ARG A 24 33.42 -25.36 22.61
CA ARG A 24 34.18 -25.47 21.35
C ARG A 24 34.36 -24.06 20.83
N HIS A 25 35.60 -23.57 20.87
CA HIS A 25 36.01 -22.37 20.16
C HIS A 25 35.79 -22.58 18.66
N PHE A 26 34.78 -21.92 18.10
CA PHE A 26 34.71 -21.69 16.67
C PHE A 26 35.39 -20.36 16.37
N SER A 27 36.61 -20.45 15.85
CA SER A 27 37.29 -19.32 15.22
C SER A 27 36.61 -19.04 13.89
N LEU A 28 35.71 -18.05 13.86
CA LEU A 28 35.24 -17.45 12.61
C LEU A 28 36.29 -16.41 12.19
N LYS A 29 37.15 -16.78 11.25
CA LYS A 29 37.85 -15.78 10.44
C LYS A 29 36.80 -15.01 9.66
N ALA A 30 36.51 -13.78 10.09
CA ALA A 30 35.72 -12.84 9.33
C ALA A 30 36.50 -12.41 8.09
N GLN A 31 36.21 -13.03 6.94
CA GLN A 31 36.39 -12.40 5.64
C GLN A 31 35.05 -11.83 5.19
N HIS A 32 34.70 -10.64 5.68
CA HIS A 32 33.93 -9.66 4.92
C HIS A 32 33.87 -8.35 5.71
N ASP A 33 34.46 -7.32 5.12
CA ASP A 33 34.59 -5.97 5.66
C ASP A 33 33.29 -5.15 5.50
N ARG A 34 32.15 -5.70 5.90
CA ARG A 34 30.82 -5.10 5.68
C ARG A 34 30.07 -4.94 7.00
N VAL A 35 29.68 -3.70 7.30
CA VAL A 35 28.85 -3.36 8.46
C VAL A 35 27.39 -3.28 8.00
N ASP A 36 26.56 -4.21 8.47
CA ASP A 36 25.10 -4.17 8.29
C ASP A 36 24.49 -3.05 9.16
N ARG A 37 23.42 -2.39 8.71
CA ARG A 37 22.71 -1.32 9.44
C ARG A 37 22.29 -1.73 10.85
N ARG A 38 22.01 -3.03 11.05
CA ARG A 38 21.70 -3.60 12.37
C ARG A 38 22.86 -3.44 13.36
N HIS A 39 24.10 -3.39 12.88
CA HIS A 39 25.30 -3.23 13.70
C HIS A 39 25.58 -1.77 14.06
N VAL A 40 25.05 -0.80 13.29
CA VAL A 40 25.17 0.62 13.58
C VAL A 40 24.24 1.03 14.74
N LEU A 41 23.03 0.46 14.79
CA LEU A 41 22.06 0.74 15.86
C LEU A 41 22.45 0.10 17.21
N LEU A 42 23.17 -1.04 17.20
CA LEU A 42 23.72 -1.66 18.41
C LEU A 42 24.95 -0.92 18.98
N GLY A 43 25.59 -0.04 18.19
CA GLY A 43 26.76 0.74 18.61
C GLY A 43 26.46 2.09 19.28
N LEU A 44 25.18 2.49 19.37
CA LEU A 44 24.78 3.81 19.88
C LEU A 44 24.44 3.83 21.39
N GLY A 45 24.60 2.70 22.10
CA GLY A 45 24.26 2.57 23.52
C GLY A 45 25.39 2.85 24.53
N GLY A 46 26.61 3.19 24.09
CA GLY A 46 27.76 3.37 24.97
C GLY A 46 28.58 4.60 24.60
N ALA A 47 28.87 5.45 25.58
CA ALA A 47 29.63 6.68 25.44
C ALA A 47 31.03 6.44 24.84
N ALA A 48 31.16 6.55 23.52
CA ALA A 48 32.44 6.71 22.80
C ALA A 48 32.25 7.30 21.39
N ALA A 49 31.23 8.14 21.15
CA ALA A 49 30.97 8.76 19.86
C ALA A 49 31.91 9.95 19.54
N GLY A 50 33.20 9.84 19.87
CA GLY A 50 34.15 10.94 19.79
C GLY A 50 35.40 10.69 18.94
N LEU A 51 35.70 9.47 18.46
CA LEU A 51 37.02 9.19 17.88
C LEU A 51 37.04 8.20 16.70
N ALA A 52 36.07 8.26 15.79
CA ALA A 52 36.08 7.44 14.57
C ALA A 52 35.63 8.19 13.30
N THR A 53 35.82 9.51 13.22
CA THR A 53 35.52 10.30 12.02
C THR A 53 36.65 10.34 10.99
N THR A 54 37.69 9.53 11.14
CA THR A 54 38.77 9.49 10.15
C THR A 54 39.12 8.06 9.79
N THR A 55 38.94 7.75 8.51
CA THR A 55 39.36 6.57 7.74
C THR A 55 38.31 5.49 7.48
N THR A 56 38.07 5.29 6.17
CA THR A 56 37.24 4.27 5.49
C THR A 56 35.76 4.63 5.33
N ASN A 57 35.46 5.00 4.08
CA ASN A 57 34.15 5.25 3.51
C ASN A 57 33.35 3.94 3.43
N ARG A 58 32.89 3.42 4.56
CA ARG A 58 32.02 2.23 4.63
C ARG A 58 30.61 2.65 5.02
N GLY A 59 29.98 3.38 4.11
CA GLY A 59 28.55 3.64 4.17
C GLY A 59 27.79 2.30 4.19
N ALA A 60 26.78 2.20 5.04
CA ALA A 60 25.89 1.07 5.05
C ALA A 60 25.12 1.00 3.72
N LEU A 61 25.45 0.01 2.89
CA LEU A 61 24.81 -0.21 1.58
C LEU A 61 23.34 -0.56 1.81
N ALA A 62 22.45 0.26 1.26
CA ALA A 62 21.03 -0.04 1.15
C ALA A 62 20.77 -0.73 -0.19
N ALA A 63 19.91 -1.74 -0.22
CA ALA A 63 19.29 -2.26 -1.43
C ALA A 63 17.79 -1.98 -1.37
N PRO A 64 17.34 -0.72 -1.59
CA PRO A 64 15.92 -0.41 -1.59
C PRO A 64 15.26 -1.05 -2.81
N VAL A 65 14.02 -1.51 -2.65
CA VAL A 65 13.19 -1.97 -3.78
C VAL A 65 13.11 -0.84 -4.79
N GLN A 66 13.50 -1.12 -6.03
CA GLN A 66 13.43 -0.18 -7.13
C GLN A 66 12.09 -0.31 -7.85
N ALA A 67 11.69 0.74 -8.56
CA ALA A 67 10.57 0.62 -9.49
C ALA A 67 10.89 -0.46 -10.55
N PRO A 68 9.89 -1.25 -10.98
CA PRO A 68 10.10 -2.26 -12.00
C PRO A 68 10.32 -1.64 -13.37
N ASP A 69 10.87 -2.42 -14.29
CA ASP A 69 10.75 -2.11 -15.71
C ASP A 69 9.31 -2.38 -16.15
N LEU A 70 8.59 -1.34 -16.58
CA LEU A 70 7.20 -1.49 -16.99
C LEU A 70 7.03 -2.37 -18.23
N GLN A 71 8.11 -2.60 -19.00
CA GLN A 71 8.11 -3.50 -20.16
C GLN A 71 8.22 -4.98 -19.77
N SER A 72 8.70 -5.30 -18.56
CA SER A 72 8.84 -6.67 -18.07
C SER A 72 7.62 -7.11 -17.26
N CYS A 73 6.42 -6.78 -17.75
CA CYS A 73 5.19 -7.18 -17.09
C CYS A 73 4.92 -8.68 -17.34
N GLU A 74 4.71 -9.42 -16.26
CA GLU A 74 4.45 -10.85 -16.27
C GLU A 74 2.98 -11.18 -15.99
N THR A 75 2.62 -12.46 -16.04
CA THR A 75 1.26 -12.90 -15.75
C THR A 75 0.97 -12.73 -14.25
N PRO A 76 -0.01 -11.90 -13.86
CA PRO A 76 -0.33 -11.67 -12.45
C PRO A 76 -0.93 -12.91 -11.76
N ASP A 77 -0.71 -13.02 -10.45
CA ASP A 77 -1.39 -13.98 -9.56
C ASP A 77 -2.82 -13.51 -9.26
N ILE A 78 -3.71 -13.74 -10.22
CA ILE A 78 -5.14 -13.50 -10.13
C ILE A 78 -5.93 -14.69 -10.68
N PRO A 79 -7.18 -14.90 -10.21
CA PRO A 79 -8.04 -15.94 -10.76
C PRO A 79 -8.24 -15.75 -12.27
N SER A 80 -8.21 -16.84 -13.04
CA SER A 80 -8.46 -16.82 -14.48
C SER A 80 -9.87 -16.33 -14.86
N SER A 81 -10.79 -16.26 -13.90
CA SER A 81 -12.12 -15.67 -14.03
C SER A 81 -12.14 -14.14 -13.93
N ALA A 82 -10.99 -13.50 -13.69
CA ALA A 82 -10.89 -12.04 -13.63
C ALA A 82 -11.28 -11.39 -14.97
N ALA A 83 -11.98 -10.26 -14.89
CA ALA A 83 -12.48 -9.54 -16.06
C ALA A 83 -11.37 -8.95 -16.96
N ASP A 84 -10.19 -8.67 -16.38
CA ASP A 84 -8.98 -8.29 -17.11
C ASP A 84 -7.79 -9.07 -16.53
N PRO A 85 -7.37 -10.18 -17.18
CA PRO A 85 -6.33 -11.04 -16.65
C PRO A 85 -4.91 -10.48 -16.89
N SER A 86 -4.75 -9.45 -17.71
CA SER A 86 -3.41 -9.02 -18.14
C SER A 86 -2.72 -8.15 -17.09
N CYS A 87 -3.45 -7.28 -16.39
CA CYS A 87 -2.94 -6.28 -15.42
C CYS A 87 -1.78 -5.38 -15.88
N CYS A 88 -1.23 -5.61 -17.07
CA CYS A 88 -0.10 -4.89 -17.61
C CYS A 88 -0.54 -3.51 -18.09
N MET A 89 0.09 -2.50 -17.51
CA MET A 89 -0.12 -1.13 -17.94
C MET A 89 0.41 -0.97 -19.37
N THR A 90 -0.41 -0.39 -20.25
CA THR A 90 0.10 0.08 -21.54
C THR A 90 1.06 1.24 -21.31
N TYR A 91 2.25 1.13 -21.90
CA TYR A 91 3.24 2.19 -21.96
C TYR A 91 3.40 2.63 -23.41
N ARG A 92 3.44 3.94 -23.67
CA ARG A 92 3.75 4.44 -25.01
C ARG A 92 5.24 4.25 -25.27
N ALA A 93 5.59 3.27 -26.10
CA ALA A 93 6.95 3.13 -26.61
C ALA A 93 7.42 4.46 -27.24
N GLY A 94 8.55 5.00 -26.77
CA GLY A 94 9.04 6.33 -27.16
C GLY A 94 8.41 7.51 -26.39
N GLY A 95 7.65 7.24 -25.32
CA GLY A 95 7.20 8.26 -24.37
C GLY A 95 8.35 8.93 -23.63
N ALA A 96 8.05 10.05 -22.95
CA ALA A 96 9.01 10.71 -22.06
C ALA A 96 9.52 9.69 -21.04
N GLY A 97 10.85 9.59 -20.88
CA GLY A 97 11.46 8.68 -19.91
C GLY A 97 10.96 8.92 -18.49
N ILE A 98 11.28 7.98 -17.58
CA ILE A 98 10.96 8.15 -16.16
C ILE A 98 11.61 9.44 -15.66
N VAL A 99 10.81 10.32 -15.08
CA VAL A 99 11.26 11.60 -14.53
C VAL A 99 11.18 11.59 -13.01
N ASP A 100 12.11 12.29 -12.37
CA ASP A 100 12.09 12.47 -10.92
C ASP A 100 10.85 13.24 -10.48
N PHE A 101 10.22 12.76 -9.41
CA PHE A 101 9.08 13.44 -8.82
C PHE A 101 9.47 14.83 -8.30
N GLN A 102 8.71 15.83 -8.71
CA GLN A 102 8.79 17.18 -8.19
C GLN A 102 7.54 17.48 -7.37
N PRO A 103 7.67 17.86 -6.08
CA PRO A 103 6.54 18.27 -5.27
C PRO A 103 5.77 19.43 -5.92
N PRO A 104 4.44 19.50 -5.76
CA PRO A 104 3.68 20.66 -6.21
C PRO A 104 4.25 21.96 -5.62
N PRO A 105 4.33 23.05 -6.38
CA PRO A 105 4.76 24.35 -5.87
C PRO A 105 3.95 24.77 -4.64
N ALA A 106 4.56 25.52 -3.72
CA ALA A 106 3.88 26.03 -2.52
C ALA A 106 2.65 26.92 -2.83
N THR A 107 2.56 27.46 -4.05
CA THR A 107 1.42 28.23 -4.55
C THR A 107 0.26 27.36 -5.04
N SER A 108 0.43 26.03 -5.10
CA SER A 108 -0.63 25.10 -5.49
C SER A 108 -1.77 25.14 -4.47
N PRO A 109 -3.04 25.05 -4.89
CA PRO A 109 -4.15 25.03 -3.96
C PRO A 109 -4.08 23.80 -3.04
N LEU A 110 -4.35 24.01 -1.76
CA LEU A 110 -4.55 22.91 -0.81
C LEU A 110 -5.86 22.20 -1.16
N ARG A 111 -5.78 20.89 -1.39
CA ARG A 111 -6.92 20.04 -1.67
C ARG A 111 -7.43 19.43 -0.39
N VAL A 112 -8.66 19.78 0.00
CA VAL A 112 -9.31 19.25 1.20
C VAL A 112 -10.30 18.18 0.78
N ARG A 113 -10.00 16.92 1.10
CA ARG A 113 -10.85 15.77 0.78
C ARG A 113 -12.09 15.78 1.66
N PRO A 114 -13.32 15.87 1.11
CA PRO A 114 -14.54 15.83 1.91
C PRO A 114 -14.94 14.40 2.28
N ALA A 115 -15.69 14.25 3.37
CA ALA A 115 -16.28 12.97 3.72
C ALA A 115 -17.40 12.63 2.71
N ALA A 116 -17.34 11.45 2.09
CA ALA A 116 -18.22 11.06 0.99
C ALA A 116 -19.72 11.09 1.32
N HIS A 117 -20.09 10.88 2.57
CA HIS A 117 -21.48 10.91 3.04
C HIS A 117 -22.03 12.33 3.28
N LEU A 118 -21.18 13.36 3.23
CA LEU A 118 -21.53 14.76 3.49
C LEU A 118 -21.38 15.68 2.27
N VAL A 119 -21.00 15.13 1.11
CA VAL A 119 -20.83 15.93 -0.10
C VAL A 119 -22.17 16.43 -0.63
N ASP A 120 -22.18 17.63 -1.19
CA ASP A 120 -23.37 18.20 -1.80
C ASP A 120 -23.55 17.76 -3.27
N LYS A 121 -24.66 18.18 -3.88
CA LYS A 121 -24.99 17.88 -5.28
C LYS A 121 -23.98 18.47 -6.27
N ALA A 122 -23.38 19.61 -5.96
CA ALA A 122 -22.43 20.27 -6.85
C ALA A 122 -21.10 19.51 -6.89
N TYR A 123 -20.62 19.07 -5.73
CA TYR A 123 -19.48 18.18 -5.61
C TYR A 123 -19.74 16.85 -6.32
N LEU A 124 -20.89 16.21 -6.06
CA LEU A 124 -21.26 14.95 -6.71
C LEU A 124 -21.23 15.09 -8.24
N ALA A 125 -21.88 16.10 -8.81
CA ALA A 125 -21.88 16.34 -10.25
C ALA A 125 -20.47 16.55 -10.81
N LYS A 126 -19.59 17.24 -10.07
CA LYS A 126 -18.18 17.42 -10.42
C LYS A 126 -17.42 16.08 -10.44
N TYR A 127 -17.60 15.27 -9.40
CA TYR A 127 -16.93 13.98 -9.28
C TYR A 127 -17.42 12.97 -10.34
N GLU A 128 -18.74 12.89 -10.55
CA GLU A 128 -19.33 12.09 -11.61
C GLU A 128 -18.79 12.48 -12.98
N ARG A 129 -18.70 13.79 -13.28
CA ARG A 129 -18.10 14.27 -14.52
C ARG A 129 -16.65 13.84 -14.66
N ALA A 130 -15.84 13.94 -13.61
CA ALA A 130 -14.42 13.56 -13.67
C ALA A 130 -14.25 12.06 -13.96
N VAL A 131 -15.01 11.19 -13.29
CA VAL A 131 -14.97 9.75 -13.51
C VAL A 131 -15.55 9.37 -14.86
N ALA A 132 -16.62 10.02 -15.31
CA ALA A 132 -17.17 9.81 -16.65
C ALA A 132 -16.15 10.12 -17.75
N LEU A 133 -15.44 11.25 -17.64
CA LEU A 133 -14.38 11.61 -18.60
C LEU A 133 -13.21 10.62 -18.53
N MET A 134 -12.82 10.17 -17.34
CA MET A 134 -11.77 9.16 -17.18
C MET A 134 -12.14 7.82 -17.84
N LYS A 135 -13.41 7.41 -17.74
CA LYS A 135 -13.96 6.20 -18.39
C LYS A 135 -14.13 6.35 -19.91
N GLN A 136 -14.19 7.56 -20.44
CA GLN A 136 -14.28 7.84 -21.88
C GLN A 136 -12.90 7.88 -22.57
N LEU A 137 -11.81 7.93 -21.80
CA LEU A 137 -10.46 7.87 -22.36
C LEU A 137 -10.22 6.51 -23.03
N PRO A 138 -9.41 6.47 -24.11
CA PRO A 138 -8.95 5.21 -24.68
C PRO A 138 -8.30 4.32 -23.63
N ASP A 139 -8.49 3.00 -23.73
CA ASP A 139 -7.93 2.04 -22.78
C ASP A 139 -6.40 2.08 -22.70
N ASP A 140 -5.72 2.57 -23.75
CA ASP A 140 -4.27 2.75 -23.79
C ASP A 140 -3.78 4.13 -23.29
N ASP A 141 -4.68 5.04 -22.94
CA ASP A 141 -4.31 6.28 -22.25
C ASP A 141 -3.92 5.96 -20.80
N PRO A 142 -2.71 6.30 -20.33
CA PRO A 142 -2.27 5.97 -18.96
C PRO A 142 -3.15 6.57 -17.85
N ARG A 143 -4.02 7.53 -18.19
CA ARG A 143 -4.98 8.16 -17.28
C ARG A 143 -6.34 7.49 -17.28
N SER A 144 -6.60 6.57 -18.21
CA SER A 144 -7.90 5.90 -18.37
C SER A 144 -8.29 5.12 -17.13
N PHE A 145 -9.59 4.86 -16.97
CA PHE A 145 -10.12 4.14 -15.81
C PHE A 145 -9.50 2.74 -15.69
N VAL A 146 -9.32 2.03 -16.81
CA VAL A 146 -8.69 0.70 -16.83
C VAL A 146 -7.21 0.77 -16.48
N GLN A 147 -6.47 1.77 -16.98
CA GLN A 147 -5.05 1.92 -16.67
C GLN A 147 -4.81 2.26 -15.20
N GLN A 148 -5.66 3.09 -14.60
CA GLN A 148 -5.62 3.35 -13.15
C GLN A 148 -5.86 2.06 -12.36
N ALA A 149 -6.84 1.23 -12.75
CA ALA A 149 -7.05 -0.07 -12.10
C ALA A 149 -5.86 -1.04 -12.27
N ARG A 150 -5.22 -1.05 -13.44
CA ARG A 150 -4.02 -1.86 -13.72
C ARG A 150 -2.80 -1.47 -12.90
N VAL A 151 -2.64 -0.18 -12.54
CA VAL A 151 -1.60 0.25 -11.59
C VAL A 151 -1.74 -0.52 -10.28
N HIS A 152 -2.95 -0.66 -9.74
CA HIS A 152 -3.16 -1.45 -8.54
C HIS A 152 -2.91 -2.94 -8.77
N CYS A 153 -3.51 -3.54 -9.80
CA CYS A 153 -3.33 -4.98 -10.01
C CYS A 153 -1.84 -5.35 -10.17
N SER A 154 -1.10 -4.63 -11.00
CA SER A 154 0.29 -5.00 -11.33
C SER A 154 1.24 -4.97 -10.13
N TYR A 155 1.10 -4.01 -9.22
CA TYR A 155 1.95 -3.89 -8.02
C TYR A 155 1.51 -4.77 -6.85
N CYS A 156 0.30 -5.30 -6.91
CA CYS A 156 -0.33 -6.03 -5.80
C CYS A 156 -0.46 -7.53 -6.08
N ASN A 157 -0.35 -7.95 -7.33
CA ASN A 157 -0.55 -9.32 -7.79
C ASN A 157 0.65 -9.89 -8.54
N GLY A 158 1.87 -9.42 -8.23
CA GLY A 158 3.10 -10.05 -8.73
C GLY A 158 3.30 -9.93 -10.24
N ALA A 159 2.83 -8.86 -10.88
CA ALA A 159 3.06 -8.67 -12.32
C ALA A 159 4.48 -8.18 -12.64
N TYR A 160 5.31 -7.90 -11.63
CA TYR A 160 6.66 -7.37 -11.80
C TYR A 160 7.63 -7.97 -10.79
N ASP A 161 8.80 -8.35 -11.28
CA ASP A 161 9.96 -8.68 -10.47
C ASP A 161 10.66 -7.44 -9.90
N GLN A 162 11.35 -7.62 -8.77
CA GLN A 162 12.28 -6.64 -8.25
C GLN A 162 13.52 -6.54 -9.16
N ALA A 163 13.88 -5.32 -9.56
CA ALA A 163 15.04 -5.10 -10.42
C ALA A 163 16.31 -5.72 -9.81
N GLY A 164 16.95 -6.63 -10.56
CA GLY A 164 18.13 -7.38 -10.12
C GLY A 164 17.85 -8.65 -9.31
N PHE A 165 16.58 -9.00 -9.08
CA PHE A 165 16.15 -10.20 -8.37
C PHE A 165 15.02 -10.91 -9.14
N PRO A 166 15.33 -11.63 -10.24
CA PRO A 166 14.32 -12.36 -11.01
C PRO A 166 13.62 -13.44 -10.18
N GLY A 167 12.31 -13.61 -10.37
CA GLY A 167 11.44 -14.50 -9.59
C GLY A 167 11.15 -14.00 -8.17
N LEU A 168 11.40 -12.73 -7.89
CA LEU A 168 11.08 -12.08 -6.62
C LEU A 168 10.15 -10.90 -6.88
N ASP A 169 8.86 -11.18 -6.79
CA ASP A 169 7.81 -10.21 -7.07
C ASP A 169 7.91 -8.94 -6.21
N ILE A 170 7.50 -7.84 -6.81
CA ILE A 170 7.10 -6.63 -6.11
C ILE A 170 5.74 -6.89 -5.46
N GLN A 171 5.68 -6.63 -4.15
CA GLN A 171 4.45 -6.63 -3.39
C GLN A 171 4.41 -5.40 -2.48
N VAL A 172 3.37 -4.60 -2.63
CA VAL A 172 3.19 -3.36 -1.85
C VAL A 172 2.30 -3.56 -0.62
N HIS A 173 1.57 -4.68 -0.54
CA HIS A 173 0.77 -5.09 0.62
C HIS A 173 1.57 -5.87 1.65
N ASN A 174 1.08 -5.92 2.89
CA ASN A 174 1.67 -6.69 3.99
C ASN A 174 3.11 -6.29 4.36
N CYS A 175 3.48 -5.03 4.10
CA CYS A 175 4.65 -4.39 4.68
C CYS A 175 4.54 -2.86 4.66
N TRP A 176 5.63 -2.22 5.07
CA TRP A 176 5.75 -0.76 5.20
C TRP A 176 5.52 0.04 3.91
N PHE A 177 5.49 -0.58 2.73
CA PHE A 177 5.21 0.10 1.47
C PHE A 177 3.73 0.44 1.30
N PHE A 178 2.86 -0.24 2.06
CA PHE A 178 1.41 -0.08 1.96
C PHE A 178 0.99 1.40 1.98
N PHE A 179 1.32 2.14 3.03
CA PHE A 179 0.94 3.54 3.16
C PHE A 179 1.58 4.48 2.11
N PRO A 180 2.91 4.50 1.92
CA PRO A 180 3.53 5.43 0.97
C PRO A 180 3.13 5.14 -0.48
N TRP A 181 3.00 3.87 -0.87
CA TRP A 181 2.59 3.50 -2.23
C TRP A 181 1.15 3.96 -2.51
N HIS A 182 0.19 3.64 -1.61
CA HIS A 182 -1.20 4.07 -1.78
C HIS A 182 -1.37 5.59 -1.70
N ARG A 183 -0.52 6.29 -0.92
CA ARG A 183 -0.50 7.76 -0.90
C ARG A 183 -0.11 8.33 -2.26
N LEU A 184 0.93 7.79 -2.92
CA LEU A 184 1.33 8.24 -4.26
C LEU A 184 0.31 7.84 -5.33
N TYR A 185 -0.24 6.63 -5.26
CA TYR A 185 -1.29 6.19 -6.18
C TYR A 185 -2.50 7.14 -6.13
N THR A 186 -3.02 7.41 -4.94
CA THR A 186 -4.14 8.36 -4.76
C THR A 186 -3.77 9.80 -5.10
N HIS A 187 -2.52 10.22 -4.87
CA HIS A 187 -2.03 11.55 -5.25
C HIS A 187 -2.15 11.80 -6.76
N PHE A 188 -1.64 10.88 -7.58
CA PHE A 188 -1.72 11.01 -9.03
C PHE A 188 -3.16 10.82 -9.54
N HIS A 189 -3.89 9.85 -9.00
CA HIS A 189 -5.29 9.61 -9.37
C HIS A 189 -6.17 10.87 -9.18
N GLU A 190 -6.05 11.53 -8.03
CA GLU A 190 -6.76 12.79 -7.73
C GLU A 190 -6.40 13.91 -8.70
N ARG A 191 -5.10 14.05 -9.02
CA ARG A 191 -4.62 15.07 -9.98
C ARG A 191 -5.12 14.79 -11.40
N ILE A 192 -5.16 13.53 -11.82
CA ILE A 192 -5.69 13.13 -13.13
C ILE A 192 -7.16 13.54 -13.23
N LEU A 193 -7.99 13.17 -12.25
CA LEU A 193 -9.40 13.54 -12.22
C LEU A 193 -9.60 15.05 -12.30
N GLY A 194 -8.87 15.83 -11.48
CA GLY A 194 -8.92 17.30 -11.52
C GLY A 194 -8.55 17.86 -12.89
N LYS A 195 -7.48 17.35 -13.52
CA LYS A 195 -7.07 17.79 -14.85
C LYS A 195 -8.09 17.47 -15.94
N LEU A 196 -8.79 16.33 -15.86
CA LEU A 196 -9.82 15.96 -16.84
C LEU A 196 -11.01 16.94 -16.84
N ILE A 197 -11.32 17.56 -15.70
CA ILE A 197 -12.39 18.56 -15.58
C ILE A 197 -11.88 20.01 -15.56
N GLY A 198 -10.57 20.23 -15.69
CA GLY A 198 -9.97 21.56 -15.62
C GLY A 198 -10.05 22.22 -14.24
N ASP A 199 -10.10 21.43 -13.17
CA ASP A 199 -10.18 21.91 -11.78
C ASP A 199 -8.98 21.41 -10.96
N ASP A 200 -7.97 22.28 -10.82
CA ASP A 200 -6.77 21.95 -10.04
C ASP A 200 -7.01 21.91 -8.52
N THR A 201 -8.18 22.37 -8.05
CA THR A 201 -8.62 22.32 -6.65
C THR A 201 -9.41 21.04 -6.31
N PHE A 202 -9.75 20.23 -7.31
CA PHE A 202 -10.47 18.97 -7.09
C PHE A 202 -9.74 18.08 -6.08
N ALA A 203 -10.49 17.60 -5.10
CA ALA A 203 -10.02 16.68 -4.07
C ALA A 203 -10.94 15.45 -4.06
N LEU A 204 -10.37 14.24 -3.99
CA LEU A 204 -11.15 13.01 -3.88
C LEU A 204 -11.96 13.00 -2.58
N PRO A 205 -13.16 12.39 -2.55
CA PRO A 205 -13.84 12.18 -1.30
C PRO A 205 -13.20 11.00 -0.57
N PHE A 206 -13.32 10.94 0.75
CA PHE A 206 -12.93 9.76 1.52
C PHE A 206 -14.14 9.12 2.18
N TRP A 207 -14.14 7.79 2.27
CA TRP A 207 -15.15 7.06 3.02
C TRP A 207 -14.82 7.19 4.51
N ASN A 208 -15.64 7.94 5.24
CA ASN A 208 -15.44 8.27 6.66
C ASN A 208 -16.01 7.17 7.58
N TRP A 209 -15.55 5.93 7.42
CA TRP A 209 -16.05 4.76 8.18
C TRP A 209 -15.64 4.76 9.65
N ASP A 210 -14.73 5.62 10.06
CA ASP A 210 -14.34 5.85 11.46
C ASP A 210 -15.30 6.78 12.22
N ALA A 211 -16.33 7.32 11.55
CA ALA A 211 -17.42 8.05 12.20
C ALA A 211 -18.79 7.39 11.92
N PRO A 212 -19.73 7.37 12.88
CA PRO A 212 -21.01 6.69 12.73
C PRO A 212 -21.81 7.09 11.48
N GLY A 213 -21.77 8.38 11.10
CA GLY A 213 -22.47 8.90 9.92
C GLY A 213 -21.93 8.35 8.58
N GLY A 214 -20.69 7.87 8.55
CA GLY A 214 -20.03 7.31 7.36
C GLY A 214 -19.88 5.80 7.36
N MET A 215 -20.45 5.07 8.33
CA MET A 215 -20.36 3.61 8.42
C MET A 215 -21.29 2.85 7.46
N THR A 216 -22.00 3.53 6.57
CA THR A 216 -22.74 2.89 5.47
C THR A 216 -22.04 3.19 4.15
N LEU A 217 -22.24 2.36 3.13
CA LEU A 217 -21.77 2.69 1.78
C LEU A 217 -22.30 4.08 1.38
N PRO A 218 -21.44 5.06 1.04
CA PRO A 218 -21.89 6.40 0.73
C PRO A 218 -22.88 6.40 -0.45
N ALA A 219 -23.99 7.12 -0.31
CA ALA A 219 -25.08 7.15 -1.29
C ALA A 219 -24.64 7.61 -2.69
N ILE A 220 -23.55 8.38 -2.80
CA ILE A 220 -22.95 8.76 -4.08
C ILE A 220 -22.54 7.57 -4.96
N TYR A 221 -22.36 6.38 -4.37
CA TYR A 221 -21.97 5.16 -5.06
C TYR A 221 -23.14 4.24 -5.40
N THR A 222 -24.37 4.49 -4.94
CA THR A 222 -25.49 3.54 -5.05
C THR A 222 -26.36 3.74 -6.30
N ASN A 223 -26.30 4.92 -6.92
CA ASN A 223 -27.09 5.22 -8.11
C ASN A 223 -26.57 4.44 -9.32
N LYS A 224 -27.33 3.45 -9.80
CA LYS A 224 -26.96 2.59 -10.93
C LYS A 224 -26.68 3.32 -12.25
N SER A 225 -27.23 4.53 -12.43
CA SER A 225 -26.99 5.36 -13.61
C SER A 225 -25.74 6.24 -13.48
N SER A 226 -25.11 6.27 -12.31
CA SER A 226 -23.92 7.08 -12.04
C SER A 226 -22.66 6.42 -12.61
N PRO A 227 -21.70 7.18 -13.16
CA PRO A 227 -20.38 6.66 -13.50
C PRO A 227 -19.60 6.14 -12.28
N LEU A 228 -20.03 6.47 -11.05
CA LEU A 228 -19.44 5.99 -9.79
C LEU A 228 -19.97 4.62 -9.34
N TYR A 229 -21.01 4.11 -9.99
CA TYR A 229 -21.59 2.82 -9.68
C TYR A 229 -20.69 1.67 -10.15
N ASP A 230 -20.72 0.59 -9.37
CA ASP A 230 -20.14 -0.70 -9.72
C ASP A 230 -21.12 -1.79 -9.32
N GLU A 231 -21.51 -2.62 -10.28
CA GLU A 231 -22.44 -3.75 -10.10
C GLU A 231 -21.80 -4.92 -9.36
N ARG A 232 -20.46 -4.99 -9.29
CA ARG A 232 -19.70 -6.08 -8.66
C ARG A 232 -19.53 -5.91 -7.15
N ARG A 233 -20.38 -5.10 -6.51
CA ARG A 233 -20.43 -4.96 -5.05
C ARG A 233 -21.41 -5.96 -4.47
N ASN A 234 -21.17 -6.40 -3.23
CA ASN A 234 -22.11 -7.27 -2.52
C ASN A 234 -23.49 -6.59 -2.41
N PRO A 235 -24.57 -7.17 -2.98
CA PRO A 235 -25.90 -6.59 -2.90
C PRO A 235 -26.47 -6.55 -1.48
N ALA A 236 -26.04 -7.43 -0.58
CA ALA A 236 -26.47 -7.45 0.83
C ALA A 236 -25.86 -6.31 1.67
N HIS A 237 -24.72 -5.75 1.22
CA HIS A 237 -24.01 -4.66 1.92
C HIS A 237 -24.30 -3.27 1.33
N GLN A 238 -25.40 -3.13 0.58
CA GLN A 238 -25.92 -1.83 0.18
C GLN A 238 -26.60 -1.14 1.38
N PRO A 239 -26.72 0.20 1.39
CA PRO A 239 -27.46 0.89 2.45
C PRO A 239 -28.89 0.34 2.59
N PRO A 240 -29.43 0.22 3.82
CA PRO A 240 -28.94 0.81 5.07
C PRO A 240 -27.95 -0.06 5.87
N SER A 241 -27.45 -1.17 5.31
CA SER A 241 -26.49 -2.06 5.98
C SER A 241 -25.25 -1.28 6.45
N LEU A 242 -24.82 -1.57 7.68
CA LEU A 242 -23.58 -1.03 8.23
C LEU A 242 -22.39 -1.85 7.72
N LEU A 243 -21.29 -1.15 7.47
CA LEU A 243 -19.97 -1.76 7.30
C LEU A 243 -19.60 -2.49 8.58
N ASP A 244 -19.07 -3.69 8.43
CA ASP A 244 -18.38 -4.42 9.49
C ASP A 244 -16.87 -4.31 9.26
N LEU A 245 -16.16 -3.62 10.15
CA LEU A 245 -14.70 -3.41 10.01
C LEU A 245 -13.90 -4.66 10.41
N ASP A 246 -14.49 -5.63 11.09
CA ASP A 246 -13.87 -6.92 11.46
C ASP A 246 -14.53 -8.10 10.71
N PHE A 247 -15.02 -7.83 9.49
CA PHE A 247 -15.77 -8.79 8.68
C PHE A 247 -14.96 -10.06 8.39
N SER A 248 -15.59 -11.22 8.61
CA SER A 248 -14.99 -12.55 8.45
C SER A 248 -15.85 -13.48 7.59
N ASP A 249 -16.34 -12.95 6.46
CA ASP A 249 -17.22 -13.62 5.48
C ASP A 249 -18.61 -14.03 6.01
N THR A 250 -18.93 -13.66 7.26
CA THR A 250 -20.23 -13.90 7.89
C THR A 250 -20.78 -12.58 8.42
N ASP A 251 -22.03 -12.28 8.08
CA ASP A 251 -22.68 -11.07 8.59
C ASP A 251 -23.00 -11.20 10.09
N PRO A 252 -22.62 -10.19 10.90
CA PRO A 252 -22.90 -10.21 12.32
C PRO A 252 -24.40 -10.05 12.57
N ASN A 253 -24.95 -10.90 13.43
CA ASN A 253 -26.33 -10.78 13.90
C ASN A 253 -26.37 -9.93 15.17
N MET A 254 -26.26 -8.61 15.04
CA MET A 254 -26.29 -7.68 16.16
C MET A 254 -27.05 -6.38 15.88
N PRO A 255 -27.51 -5.66 16.92
CA PRO A 255 -28.12 -4.35 16.77
C PRO A 255 -27.17 -3.32 16.16
N ARG A 256 -27.75 -2.31 15.49
CA ARG A 256 -27.03 -1.23 14.81
C ARG A 256 -26.01 -0.52 15.71
N ASP A 257 -26.43 -0.16 16.93
CA ASP A 257 -25.58 0.60 17.86
C ASP A 257 -24.41 -0.26 18.37
N GLU A 258 -24.61 -1.57 18.50
CA GLU A 258 -23.55 -2.51 18.85
C GLU A 258 -22.52 -2.62 17.72
N GLN A 259 -22.96 -2.71 16.46
CA GLN A 259 -22.04 -2.70 15.31
C GLN A 259 -21.24 -1.40 15.23
N ILE A 260 -21.87 -0.25 15.49
CA ILE A 260 -21.18 1.05 15.53
C ILE A 260 -20.09 1.05 16.61
N ASP A 261 -20.43 0.60 17.83
CA ASP A 261 -19.48 0.51 18.93
C ASP A 261 -18.32 -0.45 18.61
N GLN A 262 -18.59 -1.61 18.00
CA GLN A 262 -17.56 -2.54 17.55
C GLN A 262 -16.64 -1.94 16.49
N ASN A 263 -17.19 -1.24 15.50
CA ASN A 263 -16.39 -0.53 14.50
C ASN A 263 -15.47 0.52 15.14
N LEU A 264 -15.97 1.33 16.08
CA LEU A 264 -15.17 2.34 16.78
C LEU A 264 -14.06 1.70 17.62
N LYS A 265 -14.34 0.59 18.31
CA LYS A 265 -13.35 -0.19 19.06
C LYS A 265 -12.30 -0.81 18.15
N PHE A 266 -12.71 -1.33 16.99
CA PHE A 266 -11.78 -1.85 15.98
C PHE A 266 -10.83 -0.74 15.52
N MET A 267 -11.35 0.45 15.21
CA MET A 267 -10.53 1.60 14.83
C MET A 267 -9.55 2.03 15.90
N TYR A 268 -10.01 2.12 17.14
CA TYR A 268 -9.14 2.41 18.27
C TYR A 268 -8.02 1.37 18.39
N ARG A 269 -8.33 0.08 18.22
CA ARG A 269 -7.36 -1.02 18.23
C ARG A 269 -6.30 -0.82 17.14
N GLN A 270 -6.72 -0.61 15.89
CA GLN A 270 -5.81 -0.45 14.75
C GLN A 270 -4.89 0.78 14.89
N ALA A 271 -5.42 1.91 15.35
CA ALA A 271 -4.65 3.14 15.47
C ALA A 271 -3.74 3.18 16.71
N SER A 272 -4.16 2.57 17.83
CA SER A 272 -3.52 2.78 19.13
C SER A 272 -2.79 1.55 19.67
N THR A 273 -3.31 0.33 19.45
CA THR A 273 -2.77 -0.87 20.11
C THR A 273 -1.98 -1.77 19.16
N THR A 274 -2.45 -1.97 17.92
CA THR A 274 -1.70 -2.76 16.92
C THR A 274 -0.57 -1.97 16.28
N GLY A 275 -0.68 -0.63 16.20
CA GLY A 275 0.43 0.25 15.83
C GLY A 275 1.60 0.19 16.81
N ILE A 276 1.32 -0.04 18.10
CA ILE A 276 2.35 -0.23 19.14
C ILE A 276 2.90 -1.66 19.08
N HIS A 277 2.05 -2.68 18.93
CA HIS A 277 2.52 -4.07 18.86
C HIS A 277 3.33 -4.40 17.59
N GLN A 278 3.06 -3.82 16.42
CA GLN A 278 3.96 -3.99 15.26
C GLN A 278 5.34 -3.35 15.48
N ILE A 279 5.42 -2.26 16.25
CA ILE A 279 6.71 -1.66 16.63
C ILE A 279 7.43 -2.54 17.66
N HIS A 280 6.70 -3.19 18.58
CA HIS A 280 7.28 -4.04 19.62
C HIS A 280 7.58 -5.50 19.18
N GLU A 281 6.81 -6.11 18.28
CA GLU A 281 7.07 -7.48 17.80
C GLU A 281 8.32 -7.54 16.89
N HIS A 282 8.64 -6.45 16.18
CA HIS A 282 9.94 -6.34 15.51
C HIS A 282 11.11 -6.14 16.48
N ALA A 283 10.85 -5.76 17.73
CA ALA A 283 11.88 -5.68 18.78
C ALA A 283 12.07 -7.02 19.53
N HIS A 284 11.05 -7.89 19.61
CA HIS A 284 11.11 -9.14 20.38
C HIS A 284 11.45 -10.41 19.58
N VAL A 285 11.65 -10.33 18.27
CA VAL A 285 12.31 -11.40 17.48
C VAL A 285 13.84 -11.24 17.47
N ALA A 286 14.36 -10.33 18.30
CA ALA A 286 15.79 -10.02 18.44
C ALA A 286 16.33 -10.21 19.88
N ASP A 287 15.76 -11.15 20.64
CA ASP A 287 16.36 -11.71 21.86
C ASP A 287 16.71 -13.21 21.66
#